data_AF-A0AAV0PX88-F1
#
_entry.id   AF-A0AAV0PX88-F1
#
_cell.length_a   1.000
_cell.length_b   1.000
_cell.length_c   1.000
_cell.angle_alpha   90.00
_cell.angle_beta   90.00
_cell.angle_gamma   90.00
#
_symmetry.space_group_name_H-M   'P 1'
#
loop_
_entity.id
_entity.type
_entity.pdbx_description
1 polymer ?
#
loop_
_entity_poly.entity_id
_entity_poly.type
_entity_poly.pdbx_seq_one_letter_code
_entity_poly.pdbx_strand_id
1 'polypeptide(L)'
;MSADEDAAADAVLSDVEEEDDPIPIAIPSPSQELEQERALRQAAEDSKSELQDKFLRLKSLAHEAIKKRDECSKQRDQGAKEKDEVMTQRDEFAGQLDEAVKVRDGLLSEMENSRHMLVSGIEKISGKVSSFKNFAAAGLPRSQKYSGFPAVAYGVIKRTNEIVEELVRQIDATAKSRNEAREQIEQRNYAIAIEVSQLEATIDRLREELEKKSSSVERLEKAVADNNGKLLEVERQLLSEKIQMEEKMRKLEAEMESLRPLLVDQLNLVSQIRDQLCDVIKTVDSNHSDSDLSESLFLPQQTGIGENVRASVAGTESIHELTRIVLEKAKDWAAEKMYQVKKLNETVDQLNKEKEQISSLLRSALSKRMALDPASKTNELFQAAENGLRDSGIDFKFNKVLAAPHGNNRPSNAEEDEIYSLVIVCLVIM
;
A
#
# COMPACT_ATOMS: atom_id res chain seq x y z
N MET A 1 98.18 -109.79 -0.21
CA MET A 1 98.59 -109.82 1.21
C MET A 1 98.03 -111.12 1.75
N SER A 2 98.80 -112.21 1.67
CA SER A 2 99.83 -112.64 2.65
C SER A 2 99.18 -113.68 3.58
N ALA A 3 99.41 -114.97 3.37
CA ALA A 3 100.63 -115.74 3.75
C ALA A 3 100.59 -116.11 5.25
N ASP A 4 100.46 -117.40 5.62
CA ASP A 4 101.55 -118.41 5.84
C ASP A 4 102.17 -118.23 7.26
N GLU A 5 102.68 -119.22 8.02
CA GLU A 5 102.71 -120.70 8.00
C GLU A 5 103.13 -121.23 9.42
N ASP A 6 103.25 -122.56 9.57
CA ASP A 6 104.11 -123.36 10.50
C ASP A 6 104.14 -123.25 12.06
N ALA A 7 103.74 -124.38 12.68
CA ALA A 7 104.54 -125.38 13.44
C ALA A 7 105.68 -125.02 14.44
N ALA A 8 105.51 -125.45 15.71
CA ALA A 8 106.53 -126.02 16.63
C ALA A 8 105.85 -126.67 17.88
N ALA A 9 106.38 -127.60 18.72
CA ALA A 9 107.42 -128.66 18.64
C ALA A 9 108.46 -128.69 19.81
N ASP A 10 108.14 -129.29 20.96
CA ASP A 10 109.06 -129.73 22.07
C ASP A 10 108.31 -130.78 22.95
N ALA A 11 108.82 -131.98 23.28
CA ALA A 11 109.69 -132.40 24.42
C ALA A 11 109.10 -132.11 25.84
N VAL A 12 109.26 -132.92 26.92
CA VAL A 12 110.30 -133.89 27.33
C VAL A 12 109.72 -135.12 28.10
N LEU A 13 110.48 -136.21 28.00
CA LEU A 13 110.51 -137.58 28.54
C LEU A 13 110.40 -137.85 30.07
N SER A 14 110.01 -139.08 30.42
CA SER A 14 110.27 -139.90 31.65
C SER A 14 109.48 -141.24 31.55
N ASP A 15 109.66 -142.36 32.29
CA ASP A 15 110.78 -143.06 32.99
C ASP A 15 110.28 -144.55 33.28
N VAL A 16 111.06 -145.64 33.14
CA VAL A 16 111.97 -146.35 34.11
C VAL A 16 111.21 -147.05 35.28
N GLU A 17 111.32 -148.36 35.59
CA GLU A 17 112.29 -149.45 35.27
C GLU A 17 111.67 -150.82 34.85
N GLU A 18 112.55 -151.77 34.48
CA GLU A 18 112.32 -153.23 34.36
C GLU A 18 112.64 -153.94 35.70
N GLU A 19 112.10 -155.15 35.96
CA GLU A 19 112.83 -156.15 36.75
C GLU A 19 112.38 -157.59 36.41
N ASP A 20 113.35 -158.46 36.13
CA ASP A 20 113.20 -159.88 35.78
C ASP A 20 114.00 -160.68 36.83
N ASP A 21 113.41 -161.69 37.50
CA ASP A 21 114.19 -162.68 38.27
C ASP A 21 113.41 -164.02 38.46
N PRO A 22 114.07 -165.20 38.56
CA PRO A 22 113.49 -166.43 38.01
C PRO A 22 112.88 -167.47 38.98
N ILE A 23 111.94 -168.22 38.39
CA ILE A 23 111.50 -169.61 38.62
C ILE A 23 112.28 -170.43 39.68
N PRO A 24 111.54 -171.04 40.64
CA PRO A 24 111.73 -172.46 40.94
C PRO A 24 110.46 -173.31 40.69
N ILE A 25 110.59 -174.40 39.90
CA ILE A 25 109.52 -175.39 39.68
C ILE A 25 109.51 -176.44 40.79
N ALA A 26 108.34 -176.67 41.41
CA ALA A 26 108.09 -177.83 42.28
C ALA A 26 106.64 -178.33 42.13
N ILE A 27 106.47 -179.59 41.74
CA ILE A 27 105.18 -180.25 41.44
C ILE A 27 104.53 -180.76 42.73
N PRO A 28 103.21 -180.53 42.96
CA PRO A 28 102.34 -181.67 43.29
C PRO A 28 100.86 -181.59 42.82
N SER A 29 100.30 -182.77 42.51
CA SER A 29 98.86 -183.15 42.60
C SER A 29 97.85 -182.68 41.52
N PRO A 30 97.21 -183.60 40.74
CA PRO A 30 96.27 -183.25 39.64
C PRO A 30 94.84 -182.88 40.08
N SER A 31 94.66 -182.25 41.24
CA SER A 31 93.33 -182.05 41.86
C SER A 31 92.88 -180.59 41.93
N GLN A 32 93.74 -179.62 41.62
CA GLN A 32 93.44 -178.18 41.76
C GLN A 32 93.20 -177.46 40.42
N GLU A 33 93.72 -177.98 39.30
CA GLU A 33 93.65 -177.32 37.98
C GLU A 33 92.20 -177.09 37.52
N LEU A 34 91.31 -178.06 37.72
CA LEU A 34 89.90 -177.98 37.33
C LEU A 34 89.10 -176.98 38.20
N GLU A 35 89.59 -176.72 39.43
CA GLU A 35 89.00 -175.74 40.33
C GLU A 35 89.50 -174.31 40.01
N GLN A 36 90.78 -174.18 39.60
CA GLN A 36 91.30 -172.94 39.01
C GLN A 36 90.66 -172.61 37.65
N GLU A 37 90.43 -173.59 36.77
CA GLU A 37 89.71 -173.37 35.49
C GLU A 37 88.30 -172.81 35.73
N ARG A 38 87.59 -173.35 36.72
CA ARG A 38 86.26 -172.85 37.14
C ARG A 38 86.33 -171.46 37.74
N ALA A 39 87.30 -171.18 38.61
CA ALA A 39 87.49 -169.85 39.18
C ALA A 39 87.82 -168.80 38.10
N LEU A 40 88.66 -169.14 37.12
CA LEU A 40 89.00 -168.28 35.99
C LEU A 40 87.81 -168.09 35.02
N ARG A 41 87.00 -169.13 34.78
CA ARG A 41 85.74 -168.97 34.02
C ARG A 41 84.75 -168.07 34.75
N GLN A 42 84.57 -168.25 36.07
CA GLN A 42 83.67 -167.41 36.85
C GLN A 42 84.15 -165.96 36.81
N ALA A 43 85.44 -165.70 37.06
CA ALA A 43 86.02 -164.36 36.95
C ALA A 43 85.89 -163.75 35.54
N ALA A 44 85.95 -164.55 34.48
CA ALA A 44 85.72 -164.10 33.10
C ALA A 44 84.23 -163.81 32.80
N GLU A 45 83.29 -164.59 33.34
CA GLU A 45 81.85 -164.31 33.21
C GLU A 45 81.43 -163.12 34.07
N ASP A 46 81.97 -162.98 35.28
CA ASP A 46 81.79 -161.82 36.17
C ASP A 46 82.37 -160.56 35.52
N SER A 47 83.59 -160.62 34.97
CA SER A 47 84.22 -159.49 34.25
C SER A 47 83.46 -159.13 32.98
N LYS A 48 82.96 -160.11 32.22
CA LYS A 48 82.06 -159.90 31.07
C LYS A 48 80.74 -159.25 31.50
N SER A 49 80.16 -159.68 32.63
CA SER A 49 78.93 -159.09 33.19
C SER A 49 79.17 -157.66 33.62
N GLU A 50 80.26 -157.39 34.35
CA GLU A 50 80.62 -156.05 34.81
C GLU A 50 80.96 -155.12 33.63
N LEU A 51 81.60 -155.64 32.57
CA LEU A 51 81.85 -154.90 31.33
C LEU A 51 80.55 -154.63 30.55
N GLN A 52 79.61 -155.58 30.55
CA GLN A 52 78.30 -155.41 29.95
C GLN A 52 77.46 -154.36 30.71
N ASP A 53 77.52 -154.34 32.05
CA ASP A 53 76.90 -153.29 32.88
C ASP A 53 77.57 -151.93 32.70
N LYS A 54 78.91 -151.88 32.63
CA LYS A 54 79.67 -150.66 32.27
C LYS A 54 79.27 -150.15 30.89
N PHE A 55 79.10 -151.03 29.91
CA PHE A 55 78.63 -150.68 28.57
C PHE A 55 77.17 -150.20 28.55
N LEU A 56 76.27 -150.84 29.29
CA LEU A 56 74.87 -150.41 29.43
C LEU A 56 74.78 -149.04 30.13
N ARG A 57 75.59 -148.81 31.17
CA ARG A 57 75.68 -147.53 31.87
C ARG A 57 76.25 -146.43 30.98
N LEU A 58 77.32 -146.71 30.23
CA LEU A 58 77.89 -145.78 29.25
C LEU A 58 76.91 -145.48 28.11
N LYS A 59 76.20 -146.50 27.60
CA LYS A 59 75.12 -146.33 26.61
C LYS A 59 74.02 -145.42 27.15
N SER A 60 73.60 -145.61 28.40
CA SER A 60 72.60 -144.76 29.05
C SER A 60 73.09 -143.30 29.17
N LEU A 61 74.30 -143.08 29.69
CA LEU A 61 74.93 -141.76 29.78
C LEU A 61 75.10 -141.08 28.41
N ALA A 62 75.44 -141.82 27.36
CA ALA A 62 75.53 -141.30 26.00
C ALA A 62 74.15 -140.87 25.46
N HIS A 63 73.09 -141.65 25.72
CA HIS A 63 71.73 -141.26 25.34
C HIS A 63 71.23 -140.07 26.16
N GLU A 64 71.58 -139.97 27.44
CA GLU A 64 71.26 -138.82 28.29
C GLU A 64 72.01 -137.56 27.84
N ALA A 65 73.29 -137.66 27.47
CA ALA A 65 74.09 -136.56 26.96
C ALA A 65 73.58 -136.06 25.60
N ILE A 66 73.22 -136.97 24.68
CA ILE A 66 72.57 -136.63 23.40
C ILE A 66 71.22 -135.94 23.67
N LYS A 67 70.38 -136.52 24.55
CA LYS A 67 69.09 -135.93 24.94
C LYS A 67 69.26 -134.52 25.50
N LYS A 68 70.18 -134.30 26.45
CA LYS A 68 70.45 -132.99 27.05
C LYS A 68 71.03 -131.99 26.05
N ARG A 69 71.88 -132.43 25.10
CA ARG A 69 72.35 -131.59 23.98
C ARG A 69 71.19 -131.14 23.10
N ASP A 70 70.28 -132.05 22.76
CA ASP A 70 69.17 -131.79 21.84
C ASP A 70 68.06 -130.95 22.53
N GLU A 71 67.85 -131.14 23.83
CA GLU A 71 67.02 -130.28 24.68
C GLU A 71 67.63 -128.87 24.83
N CYS A 72 68.94 -128.77 25.08
CA CYS A 72 69.66 -127.49 25.13
C CYS A 72 69.64 -126.77 23.78
N SER A 73 69.73 -127.49 22.66
CA SER A 73 69.57 -126.87 21.34
C SER A 73 68.16 -126.34 21.15
N LYS A 74 67.12 -127.14 21.41
CA LYS A 74 65.73 -126.67 21.34
C LYS A 74 65.46 -125.44 22.22
N GLN A 75 66.04 -125.38 23.41
CA GLN A 75 65.96 -124.20 24.29
C GLN A 75 66.66 -122.98 23.69
N ARG A 76 67.84 -123.15 23.08
CA ARG A 76 68.56 -122.06 22.38
C ARG A 76 67.80 -121.58 21.15
N ASP A 77 67.29 -122.50 20.36
CA ASP A 77 66.57 -122.24 19.12
C ASP A 77 65.20 -121.58 19.40
N GLN A 78 64.55 -121.93 20.52
CA GLN A 78 63.36 -121.27 21.02
C GLN A 78 63.65 -119.88 21.60
N GLY A 79 64.68 -119.74 22.44
CA GLY A 79 65.09 -118.45 22.99
C GLY A 79 65.61 -117.47 21.92
N ALA A 80 66.14 -117.98 20.80
CA ALA A 80 66.46 -117.17 19.64
C ALA A 80 65.19 -116.61 18.96
N LYS A 81 64.17 -117.46 18.73
CA LYS A 81 62.87 -117.00 18.19
C LYS A 81 62.19 -115.99 19.11
N GLU A 82 62.13 -116.26 20.41
CA GLU A 82 61.53 -115.35 21.39
C GLU A 82 62.25 -113.99 21.42
N LYS A 83 63.58 -113.99 21.30
CA LYS A 83 64.37 -112.76 21.17
C LYS A 83 64.06 -112.02 19.87
N ASP A 84 63.98 -112.72 18.74
CA ASP A 84 63.73 -112.12 17.43
C ASP A 84 62.28 -111.59 17.33
N GLU A 85 61.29 -112.30 17.91
CA GLU A 85 59.89 -111.85 18.05
C GLU A 85 59.77 -110.62 18.96
N VAL A 86 60.53 -110.57 20.06
CA VAL A 86 60.63 -109.36 20.91
C VAL A 86 61.32 -108.20 20.18
N MET A 87 62.26 -108.50 19.28
CA MET A 87 62.92 -107.49 18.45
C MET A 87 61.98 -106.92 17.38
N THR A 88 61.22 -107.76 16.67
CA THR A 88 60.20 -107.27 15.71
C THR A 88 59.11 -106.47 16.41
N GLN A 89 58.59 -106.94 17.56
CA GLN A 89 57.62 -106.17 18.35
C GLN A 89 58.19 -104.81 18.79
N ARG A 90 59.45 -104.75 19.22
CA ARG A 90 60.12 -103.50 19.58
C ARG A 90 60.20 -102.53 18.40
N ASP A 91 60.55 -103.02 17.22
CA ASP A 91 60.69 -102.19 16.03
C ASP A 91 59.32 -101.73 15.49
N GLU A 92 58.28 -102.57 15.60
CA GLU A 92 56.89 -102.19 15.36
C GLU A 92 56.40 -101.11 16.33
N PHE A 93 56.66 -101.24 17.64
CA PHE A 93 56.34 -100.20 18.63
C PHE A 93 57.10 -98.89 18.39
N ALA A 94 58.36 -98.97 17.95
CA ALA A 94 59.13 -97.78 17.56
C ALA A 94 58.54 -97.10 16.32
N GLY A 95 58.12 -97.85 15.30
CA GLY A 95 57.43 -97.32 14.12
C GLY A 95 56.08 -96.67 14.46
N GLN A 96 55.28 -97.30 15.33
CA GLN A 96 54.02 -96.71 15.82
C GLN A 96 54.25 -95.42 16.61
N LEU A 97 55.31 -95.35 17.42
CA LEU A 97 55.66 -94.14 18.18
C LEU A 97 56.14 -93.00 17.27
N ASP A 98 56.96 -93.30 16.26
CA ASP A 98 57.40 -92.33 15.26
C ASP A 98 56.21 -91.78 14.43
N GLU A 99 55.28 -92.64 14.01
CA GLU A 99 54.09 -92.18 13.29
C GLU A 99 53.14 -91.36 14.20
N ALA A 100 52.95 -91.76 15.46
CA ALA A 100 52.20 -90.97 16.44
C ALA A 100 52.85 -89.59 16.70
N VAL A 101 54.19 -89.51 16.66
CA VAL A 101 54.94 -88.24 16.72
C VAL A 101 54.68 -87.38 15.49
N LYS A 102 54.75 -87.93 14.27
CA LYS A 102 54.45 -87.18 13.04
C LYS A 102 53.02 -86.63 13.03
N VAL A 103 52.03 -87.45 13.40
CA VAL A 103 50.63 -87.03 13.50
C VAL A 103 50.43 -85.94 14.55
N ARG A 104 51.04 -86.08 15.74
CA ARG A 104 51.02 -85.04 16.78
C ARG A 104 51.60 -83.72 16.28
N ASP A 105 52.75 -83.76 15.62
CA ASP A 105 53.47 -82.55 15.21
C ASP A 105 52.79 -81.86 14.00
N GLY A 106 52.13 -82.63 13.13
CA GLY A 106 51.17 -82.12 12.15
C GLY A 106 50.01 -81.37 12.79
N LEU A 107 49.33 -81.98 13.76
CA LEU A 107 48.22 -81.36 14.51
C LEU A 107 48.66 -80.09 15.27
N LEU A 108 49.87 -80.06 15.82
CA LEU A 108 50.43 -78.86 16.45
C LEU A 108 50.68 -77.73 15.43
N SER A 109 51.15 -78.07 14.22
CA SER A 109 51.33 -77.11 13.11
C SER A 109 49.98 -76.55 12.61
N GLU A 110 48.97 -77.41 12.45
CA GLU A 110 47.60 -76.97 12.10
C GLU A 110 46.98 -76.09 13.18
N MET A 111 47.19 -76.41 14.46
CA MET A 111 46.73 -75.61 15.59
C MET A 111 47.39 -74.22 15.62
N GLU A 112 48.69 -74.11 15.33
CA GLU A 112 49.40 -72.83 15.33
C GLU A 112 49.05 -71.98 14.09
N ASN A 113 48.90 -72.59 12.92
CA ASN A 113 48.34 -71.93 11.74
C ASN A 113 46.94 -71.38 12.01
N SER A 114 46.08 -72.19 12.65
CA SER A 114 44.75 -71.77 13.10
C SER A 114 44.81 -70.64 14.12
N ARG A 115 45.79 -70.66 15.04
CA ARG A 115 46.04 -69.58 16.02
C ARG A 115 46.37 -68.26 15.33
N HIS A 116 47.25 -68.28 14.33
CA HIS A 116 47.62 -67.11 13.53
C HIS A 116 46.44 -66.59 12.69
N MET A 117 45.66 -67.47 12.06
CA MET A 117 44.46 -67.08 11.31
C MET A 117 43.41 -66.40 12.21
N LEU A 118 43.16 -66.96 13.39
CA LEU A 118 42.25 -66.37 14.38
C LEU A 118 42.69 -64.97 14.84
N VAL A 119 43.96 -64.79 15.18
CA VAL A 119 44.52 -63.48 15.60
C VAL A 119 44.45 -62.46 14.46
N SER A 120 44.97 -62.80 13.28
CA SER A 120 44.96 -61.87 12.13
C SER A 120 43.54 -61.53 11.66
N GLY A 121 42.62 -62.51 11.72
CA GLY A 121 41.21 -62.32 11.41
C GLY A 121 40.54 -61.31 12.33
N ILE A 122 40.67 -61.49 13.66
CA ILE A 122 40.05 -60.57 14.61
C ILE A 122 40.70 -59.17 14.57
N GLU A 123 42.00 -59.05 14.29
CA GLU A 123 42.68 -57.77 14.11
C GLU A 123 42.14 -57.00 12.89
N LYS A 124 41.97 -57.68 11.74
CA LYS A 124 41.35 -57.09 10.53
C LYS A 124 39.91 -56.64 10.78
N ILE A 125 39.13 -57.40 11.54
CA ILE A 125 37.77 -57.01 11.95
C ILE A 125 37.82 -55.80 12.88
N SER A 126 38.67 -55.83 13.92
CA SER A 126 38.87 -54.75 14.89
C SER A 126 39.27 -53.43 14.23
N GLY A 127 40.14 -53.49 13.21
CA GLY A 127 40.55 -52.33 12.42
C GLY A 127 39.38 -51.73 11.61
N LYS A 128 38.53 -52.55 11.01
CA LYS A 128 37.35 -52.09 10.24
C LYS A 128 36.30 -51.37 11.10
N VAL A 129 36.19 -51.70 12.38
CA VAL A 129 35.23 -51.06 13.31
C VAL A 129 35.87 -49.99 14.21
N SER A 130 37.15 -49.67 13.99
CA SER A 130 37.93 -48.74 14.82
C SER A 130 37.35 -47.32 14.89
N SER A 131 36.56 -46.91 13.89
CA SER A 131 35.82 -45.65 13.84
C SER A 131 34.76 -45.52 14.94
N PHE A 132 34.23 -46.64 15.44
CA PHE A 132 33.27 -46.64 16.54
C PHE A 132 33.97 -46.77 17.90
N LYS A 133 35.02 -47.61 17.98
CA LYS A 133 35.73 -47.94 19.22
C LYS A 133 37.04 -48.70 18.90
N ASN A 134 38.12 -48.37 19.59
CA ASN A 134 39.42 -49.03 19.36
C ASN A 134 39.57 -50.34 20.17
N PHE A 135 39.13 -51.46 19.60
CA PHE A 135 39.25 -52.79 20.21
C PHE A 135 40.66 -53.41 20.15
N ALA A 136 41.61 -52.80 19.43
CA ALA A 136 42.96 -53.32 19.28
C ALA A 136 43.90 -52.90 20.43
N ALA A 137 43.63 -51.76 21.06
CA ALA A 137 44.54 -51.07 21.99
C ALA A 137 45.02 -51.92 23.19
N ALA A 138 44.22 -52.85 23.69
CA ALA A 138 44.53 -53.68 24.86
C ALA A 138 45.07 -55.09 24.52
N GLY A 139 45.34 -55.38 23.24
CA GLY A 139 45.59 -56.75 22.79
C GLY A 139 44.35 -57.63 22.88
N LEU A 140 44.52 -58.95 22.81
CA LEU A 140 43.40 -59.91 22.81
C LEU A 140 42.94 -60.23 24.26
N PRO A 141 41.62 -60.22 24.57
CA PRO A 141 41.13 -60.53 25.91
C PRO A 141 41.59 -61.91 26.41
N ARG A 142 42.27 -61.94 27.55
CA ARG A 142 42.81 -63.18 28.15
C ARG A 142 41.83 -63.81 29.13
N SER A 143 41.87 -65.14 29.25
CA SER A 143 41.20 -65.91 30.31
C SER A 143 42.25 -66.53 31.22
N GLN A 144 41.97 -66.63 32.52
CA GLN A 144 42.78 -67.41 33.47
C GLN A 144 42.47 -68.93 33.41
N LYS A 145 41.36 -69.34 32.77
CA LYS A 145 40.92 -70.74 32.69
C LYS A 145 41.52 -71.53 31.52
N TYR A 146 42.17 -70.85 30.58
CA TYR A 146 42.64 -71.43 29.32
C TYR A 146 44.08 -71.00 29.03
N SER A 147 44.85 -71.88 28.42
CA SER A 147 46.19 -71.62 27.88
C SER A 147 46.25 -71.95 26.38
N GLY A 148 47.36 -71.67 25.71
CA GLY A 148 47.59 -72.04 24.30
C GLY A 148 46.50 -71.55 23.33
N PHE A 149 46.15 -72.39 22.36
CA PHE A 149 45.12 -72.11 21.36
C PHE A 149 43.72 -71.85 21.97
N PRO A 150 43.20 -72.62 22.95
CA PRO A 150 41.95 -72.31 23.64
C PRO A 150 41.87 -70.90 24.25
N ALA A 151 42.99 -70.35 24.74
CA ALA A 151 43.03 -68.97 25.24
C ALA A 151 42.85 -67.93 24.13
N VAL A 152 43.40 -68.19 22.94
CA VAL A 152 43.21 -67.33 21.76
C VAL A 152 41.78 -67.43 21.25
N ALA A 153 41.22 -68.63 21.15
CA ALA A 153 39.82 -68.83 20.75
C ALA A 153 38.84 -68.07 21.67
N TYR A 154 39.01 -68.19 22.99
CA TYR A 154 38.24 -67.40 23.98
C TYR A 154 38.35 -65.90 23.72
N GLY A 155 39.57 -65.39 23.51
CA GLY A 155 39.81 -63.96 23.31
C GLY A 155 39.21 -63.41 22.01
N VAL A 156 39.22 -64.21 20.93
CA VAL A 156 38.55 -63.87 19.67
C VAL A 156 37.04 -63.83 19.85
N ILE A 157 36.44 -64.83 20.50
CA ILE A 157 35.00 -64.87 20.77
C ILE A 157 34.59 -63.66 21.61
N LYS A 158 35.30 -63.39 22.72
CA LYS A 158 34.99 -62.25 23.59
C LYS A 158 35.08 -60.91 22.86
N ARG A 159 36.16 -60.65 22.10
CA ARG A 159 36.28 -59.38 21.35
C ARG A 159 35.23 -59.30 20.23
N THR A 160 34.85 -60.43 19.62
CA THR A 160 33.77 -60.45 18.62
C THR A 160 32.43 -60.01 19.23
N ASN A 161 32.10 -60.48 20.43
CA ASN A 161 30.91 -60.03 21.16
C ASN A 161 30.98 -58.54 21.49
N GLU A 162 32.11 -58.05 22.04
CA GLU A 162 32.32 -56.62 22.33
C GLU A 162 32.16 -55.73 21.08
N ILE A 163 32.54 -56.23 19.90
CA ILE A 163 32.37 -55.57 18.61
C ILE A 163 30.90 -55.57 18.17
N VAL A 164 30.19 -56.70 18.30
CA VAL A 164 28.76 -56.81 17.94
C VAL A 164 27.89 -55.93 18.84
N GLU A 165 28.14 -55.93 20.16
CA GLU A 165 27.44 -55.08 21.14
C GLU A 165 27.60 -53.59 20.81
N GLU A 166 28.82 -53.16 20.45
CA GLU A 166 29.06 -51.78 20.03
C GLU A 166 28.38 -51.46 18.69
N LEU A 167 28.46 -52.34 17.69
CA LEU A 167 27.80 -52.12 16.40
C LEU A 167 26.28 -51.99 16.54
N VAL A 168 25.65 -52.83 17.36
CA VAL A 168 24.21 -52.71 17.69
C VAL A 168 23.92 -51.37 18.37
N ARG A 169 24.74 -50.97 19.35
CA ARG A 169 24.60 -49.66 20.04
C ARG A 169 24.69 -48.47 19.07
N GLN A 170 25.58 -48.54 18.08
CA GLN A 170 25.75 -47.49 17.06
C GLN A 170 24.59 -47.47 16.05
N ILE A 171 24.06 -48.65 15.67
CA ILE A 171 22.86 -48.78 14.84
C ILE A 171 21.65 -48.17 15.55
N ASP A 172 21.44 -48.49 16.84
CA ASP A 172 20.34 -47.94 17.64
C ASP A 172 20.44 -46.43 17.85
N ALA A 173 21.65 -45.91 18.13
CA ALA A 173 21.88 -44.48 18.25
C ALA A 173 21.60 -43.73 16.93
N THR A 174 22.05 -44.30 15.81
CA THR A 174 21.79 -43.75 14.46
C THR A 174 20.30 -43.81 14.11
N ALA A 175 19.62 -44.91 14.47
CA ALA A 175 18.19 -45.08 14.22
C ALA A 175 17.35 -44.07 15.04
N LYS A 176 17.70 -43.83 16.31
CA LYS A 176 17.08 -42.82 17.17
C LYS A 176 17.26 -41.41 16.59
N SER A 177 18.50 -40.99 16.36
CA SER A 177 18.81 -39.66 15.80
C SER A 177 18.12 -39.41 14.45
N ARG A 178 18.06 -40.42 13.57
CA ARG A 178 17.31 -40.33 12.30
C ARG A 178 15.80 -40.21 12.51
N ASN A 179 15.23 -40.86 13.51
CA ASN A 179 13.80 -40.78 13.82
C ASN A 179 13.46 -39.44 14.49
N GLU A 180 14.28 -38.95 15.41
CA GLU A 180 14.19 -37.60 15.99
C GLU A 180 14.25 -36.51 14.90
N ALA A 181 15.16 -36.64 13.93
CA ALA A 181 15.25 -35.72 12.79
C ALA A 181 14.00 -35.78 11.88
N ARG A 182 13.36 -36.95 11.74
CA ARG A 182 12.09 -37.10 11.02
C ARG A 182 10.95 -36.42 11.78
N GLU A 183 10.86 -36.62 13.09
CA GLU A 183 9.84 -35.99 13.93
C GLU A 183 9.97 -34.46 13.90
N GLN A 184 11.19 -33.92 13.97
CA GLN A 184 11.43 -32.48 13.81
C GLN A 184 10.99 -31.94 12.44
N ILE A 185 11.20 -32.71 11.36
CA ILE A 185 10.72 -32.36 10.01
C ILE A 185 9.18 -32.43 9.95
N GLU A 186 8.56 -33.43 10.57
CA GLU A 186 7.11 -33.60 10.62
C GLU A 186 6.43 -32.48 11.43
N GLN A 187 6.97 -32.13 12.60
CA GLN A 187 6.56 -30.96 13.39
C GLN A 187 6.71 -29.64 12.61
N ARG A 188 7.82 -29.47 11.87
CA ARG A 188 8.01 -28.30 10.97
C ARG A 188 6.99 -28.28 9.83
N ASN A 189 6.68 -29.42 9.22
CA ASN A 189 5.69 -29.51 8.16
C ASN A 189 4.28 -29.16 8.67
N TYR A 190 3.91 -29.60 9.87
CA TYR A 190 2.65 -29.19 10.50
C TYR A 190 2.60 -27.69 10.81
N ALA A 191 3.69 -27.10 11.31
CA ALA A 191 3.77 -25.65 11.52
C ALA A 191 3.60 -24.87 10.20
N ILE A 192 4.32 -25.27 9.15
CA ILE A 192 4.22 -24.66 7.81
C ILE A 192 2.80 -24.80 7.25
N ALA A 193 2.13 -25.94 7.43
CA ALA A 193 0.75 -26.12 6.98
C ALA A 193 -0.22 -25.15 7.70
N ILE A 194 -0.05 -24.95 9.01
CA ILE A 194 -0.84 -23.99 9.79
C ILE A 194 -0.57 -22.55 9.33
N GLU A 195 0.69 -22.18 9.11
CA GLU A 195 1.08 -20.85 8.61
C GLU A 195 0.49 -20.59 7.20
N VAL A 196 0.57 -21.57 6.29
CA VAL A 196 -0.03 -21.49 4.95
C VAL A 196 -1.54 -21.28 5.03
N SER A 197 -2.27 -22.08 5.82
CA SER A 197 -3.73 -21.90 5.95
C SER A 197 -4.13 -20.57 6.60
N GLN A 198 -3.30 -19.98 7.48
CA GLN A 198 -3.52 -18.63 8.01
C GLN A 198 -3.28 -17.54 6.94
N LEU A 199 -2.29 -17.73 6.06
CA LEU A 199 -2.04 -16.85 4.92
C LEU A 199 -3.16 -16.95 3.88
N GLU A 200 -3.61 -18.14 3.53
CA GLU A 200 -4.75 -18.39 2.62
C GLU A 200 -6.02 -17.69 3.12
N ALA A 201 -6.41 -17.93 4.38
CA ALA A 201 -7.57 -17.29 5.00
C ALA A 201 -7.44 -15.75 5.12
N THR A 202 -6.22 -15.22 5.04
CA THR A 202 -5.97 -13.76 5.02
C THR A 202 -6.01 -13.21 3.59
N ILE A 203 -5.50 -13.94 2.60
CA ILE A 203 -5.61 -13.61 1.17
C ILE A 203 -7.09 -13.56 0.76
N ASP A 204 -7.91 -14.52 1.18
CA ASP A 204 -9.33 -14.55 0.81
C ASP A 204 -10.14 -13.42 1.48
N ARG A 205 -9.83 -13.07 2.73
CA ARG A 205 -10.37 -11.87 3.38
C ARG A 205 -10.02 -10.59 2.61
N LEU A 206 -8.77 -10.46 2.17
CA LEU A 206 -8.30 -9.32 1.38
C LEU A 206 -8.94 -9.26 -0.02
N ARG A 207 -9.21 -10.41 -0.65
CA ARG A 207 -9.98 -10.52 -1.90
C ARG A 207 -11.43 -10.03 -1.70
N GLU A 208 -12.10 -10.51 -0.65
CA GLU A 208 -13.45 -10.03 -0.30
C GLU A 208 -13.48 -8.51 -0.05
N GLU A 209 -12.50 -7.96 0.66
CA GLU A 209 -12.39 -6.52 0.88
C GLU A 209 -12.12 -5.73 -0.40
N LEU A 210 -11.30 -6.28 -1.32
CA LEU A 210 -11.01 -5.66 -2.61
C LEU A 210 -12.28 -5.60 -3.48
N GLU A 211 -13.06 -6.68 -3.54
CA GLU A 211 -14.32 -6.76 -4.27
C GLU A 211 -15.35 -5.75 -3.73
N LYS A 212 -15.50 -5.68 -2.39
CA LYS A 212 -16.36 -4.70 -1.70
C LYS A 212 -15.90 -3.25 -1.93
N LYS A 213 -14.60 -3.02 -2.18
CA LYS A 213 -14.04 -1.71 -2.53
C LYS A 213 -14.25 -1.39 -4.02
N SER A 214 -14.01 -2.32 -4.95
CA SER A 214 -14.26 -2.12 -6.40
C SER A 214 -15.70 -1.74 -6.68
N SER A 215 -16.64 -2.57 -6.22
CA SER A 215 -18.08 -2.32 -6.30
C SER A 215 -18.54 -1.06 -5.55
N SER A 216 -17.70 -0.45 -4.72
CA SER A 216 -17.95 0.87 -4.10
C SER A 216 -17.36 2.03 -4.92
N VAL A 217 -16.19 1.83 -5.55
CA VAL A 217 -15.59 2.77 -6.50
C VAL A 217 -16.49 2.92 -7.73
N GLU A 218 -16.91 1.83 -8.37
CA GLU A 218 -17.79 1.83 -9.55
C GLU A 218 -19.11 2.60 -9.30
N ARG A 219 -19.68 2.46 -8.09
CA ARG A 219 -20.89 3.21 -7.67
C ARG A 219 -20.62 4.70 -7.51
N LEU A 220 -19.45 5.09 -7.02
CA LEU A 220 -19.04 6.49 -6.89
C LEU A 220 -18.72 7.10 -8.26
N GLU A 221 -17.99 6.39 -9.12
CA GLU A 221 -17.69 6.82 -10.49
C GLU A 221 -18.97 7.06 -11.29
N LYS A 222 -19.94 6.14 -11.21
CA LYS A 222 -21.26 6.34 -11.81
C LYS A 222 -21.99 7.57 -11.23
N ALA A 223 -22.00 7.73 -9.90
CA ALA A 223 -22.64 8.88 -9.27
C ALA A 223 -21.99 10.22 -9.65
N VAL A 224 -20.67 10.25 -9.85
CA VAL A 224 -19.93 11.42 -10.36
C VAL A 224 -20.28 11.68 -11.82
N ALA A 225 -20.35 10.66 -12.68
CA ALA A 225 -20.78 10.81 -14.07
C ALA A 225 -22.22 11.34 -14.19
N ASP A 226 -23.16 10.76 -13.42
CA ASP A 226 -24.56 11.20 -13.36
C ASP A 226 -24.69 12.65 -12.86
N ASN A 227 -23.85 13.08 -11.91
CA ASN A 227 -23.85 14.44 -11.39
C ASN A 227 -23.17 15.46 -12.32
N ASN A 228 -22.09 15.09 -13.01
CA ASN A 228 -21.48 15.92 -14.05
C ASN A 228 -22.45 16.15 -15.21
N GLY A 229 -23.23 15.14 -15.61
CA GLY A 229 -24.30 15.28 -16.60
C GLY A 229 -25.37 16.30 -16.19
N LYS A 230 -25.79 16.29 -14.91
CA LYS A 230 -26.73 17.29 -14.36
C LYS A 230 -26.11 18.68 -14.29
N LEU A 231 -24.84 18.79 -13.90
CA LEU A 231 -24.14 20.07 -13.81
C LEU A 231 -24.08 20.77 -15.17
N LEU A 232 -23.67 20.04 -16.22
CA LEU A 232 -23.62 20.56 -17.59
C LEU A 232 -24.99 21.03 -18.13
N GLU A 233 -26.08 20.38 -17.70
CA GLU A 233 -27.44 20.80 -18.06
C GLU A 233 -27.87 22.06 -17.27
N VAL A 234 -27.51 22.17 -15.99
CA VAL A 234 -27.75 23.39 -15.20
C VAL A 234 -26.92 24.56 -15.72
N GLU A 235 -25.65 24.35 -16.08
CA GLU A 235 -24.79 25.36 -16.72
C GLU A 235 -25.38 25.84 -18.05
N ARG A 236 -25.91 24.92 -18.88
CA ARG A 236 -26.61 25.24 -20.12
C ARG A 236 -27.88 26.08 -19.88
N GLN A 237 -28.67 25.72 -18.87
CA GLN A 237 -29.88 26.47 -18.51
C GLN A 237 -29.55 27.87 -17.99
N LEU A 238 -28.58 28.00 -17.08
CA LEU A 238 -28.12 29.31 -16.58
C LEU A 238 -27.55 30.18 -17.71
N LEU A 239 -26.84 29.59 -18.68
CA LEU A 239 -26.32 30.33 -19.83
C LEU A 239 -27.45 30.82 -20.75
N SER A 240 -28.51 30.02 -20.97
CA SER A 240 -29.65 30.43 -21.80
C SER A 240 -30.51 31.49 -21.11
N GLU A 241 -30.74 31.38 -19.80
CA GLU A 241 -31.38 32.42 -18.99
C GLU A 241 -30.58 33.73 -18.99
N LYS A 242 -29.26 33.66 -18.82
CA LYS A 242 -28.36 34.82 -18.89
C LYS A 242 -28.47 35.55 -20.23
N ILE A 243 -28.42 34.82 -21.36
CA ILE A 243 -28.59 35.39 -22.70
C ILE A 243 -29.97 36.06 -22.83
N GLN A 244 -31.05 35.43 -22.34
CA GLN A 244 -32.39 36.01 -22.37
C GLN A 244 -32.52 37.25 -21.48
N MET A 245 -31.84 37.30 -20.33
CA MET A 245 -31.78 38.49 -19.48
C MET A 245 -30.98 39.63 -20.12
N GLU A 246 -29.85 39.33 -20.76
CA GLU A 246 -29.05 40.31 -21.51
C GLU A 246 -29.81 40.90 -22.71
N GLU A 247 -30.60 40.08 -23.41
CA GLU A 247 -31.48 40.55 -24.49
C GLU A 247 -32.60 41.46 -23.96
N LYS A 248 -33.27 41.06 -22.86
CA LYS A 248 -34.29 41.89 -22.19
C LYS A 248 -33.72 43.21 -21.67
N MET A 249 -32.52 43.18 -21.08
CA MET A 249 -31.80 44.36 -20.60
C MET A 249 -31.50 45.32 -21.75
N ARG A 250 -30.88 44.81 -22.83
CA ARG A 250 -30.57 45.59 -24.03
C ARG A 250 -31.82 46.20 -24.69
N LYS A 251 -32.95 45.51 -24.66
CA LYS A 251 -34.24 46.04 -25.14
C LYS A 251 -34.73 47.20 -24.28
N LEU A 252 -34.67 47.08 -22.94
CA LEU A 252 -35.06 48.15 -22.02
C LEU A 252 -34.10 49.35 -22.08
N GLU A 253 -32.80 49.12 -22.29
CA GLU A 253 -31.80 50.17 -22.53
C GLU A 253 -32.11 50.93 -23.83
N ALA A 254 -32.43 50.24 -24.92
CA ALA A 254 -32.83 50.86 -26.19
C ALA A 254 -34.16 51.64 -26.07
N GLU A 255 -35.13 51.12 -25.32
CA GLU A 255 -36.38 51.83 -25.02
C GLU A 255 -36.13 53.09 -24.19
N MET A 256 -35.29 53.04 -23.14
CA MET A 256 -34.86 54.21 -22.39
C MET A 256 -34.12 55.23 -23.25
N GLU A 257 -33.19 54.80 -24.10
CA GLU A 257 -32.45 55.67 -25.01
C GLU A 257 -33.38 56.38 -26.00
N SER A 258 -34.41 55.68 -26.50
CA SER A 258 -35.43 56.29 -27.39
C SER A 258 -36.29 57.38 -26.71
N LEU A 259 -36.39 57.36 -25.38
CA LEU A 259 -37.09 58.39 -24.60
C LEU A 259 -36.21 59.61 -24.27
N ARG A 260 -34.87 59.50 -24.38
CA ARG A 260 -33.93 60.61 -24.15
C ARG A 260 -34.25 61.87 -24.99
N PRO A 261 -34.49 61.81 -26.32
CA PRO A 261 -34.81 63.01 -27.10
C PRO A 261 -36.13 63.67 -26.68
N LEU A 262 -37.20 62.89 -26.47
CA LEU A 262 -38.50 63.39 -26.02
C LEU A 262 -38.40 64.16 -24.69
N LEU A 263 -37.55 63.69 -23.79
CA LEU A 263 -37.29 64.33 -22.50
C LEU A 263 -36.46 65.61 -22.62
N VAL A 264 -35.51 65.66 -23.58
CA VAL A 264 -34.77 66.89 -23.93
C VAL A 264 -35.73 67.94 -24.51
N ASP A 265 -36.63 67.54 -25.41
CA ASP A 265 -37.65 68.41 -26.00
C ASP A 265 -38.62 68.95 -24.93
N GLN A 266 -39.08 68.09 -24.02
CA GLN A 266 -39.93 68.50 -22.89
C GLN A 266 -39.20 69.51 -21.99
N LEU A 267 -37.93 69.30 -21.67
CA LEU A 267 -37.15 70.17 -20.80
C LEU A 267 -36.85 71.53 -21.47
N ASN A 268 -36.60 71.54 -22.78
CA ASN A 268 -36.51 72.77 -23.60
C ASN A 268 -37.82 73.58 -23.56
N LEU A 269 -38.97 72.93 -23.78
CA LEU A 269 -40.28 73.56 -23.69
C LEU A 269 -40.56 74.10 -22.28
N VAL A 270 -40.12 73.38 -21.25
CA VAL A 270 -40.23 73.81 -19.85
C VAL A 270 -39.43 75.09 -19.58
N SER A 271 -38.18 75.22 -20.04
CA SER A 271 -37.48 76.51 -19.92
C SER A 271 -38.23 77.60 -20.69
N GLN A 272 -38.61 77.37 -21.95
CA GLN A 272 -39.28 78.39 -22.78
C GLN A 272 -40.58 78.93 -22.15
N ILE A 273 -41.45 78.05 -21.65
CA ILE A 273 -42.71 78.47 -20.99
C ILE A 273 -42.42 79.24 -19.70
N ARG A 274 -41.46 78.77 -18.91
CA ARG A 274 -41.08 79.40 -17.64
C ARG A 274 -40.48 80.80 -17.86
N ASP A 275 -39.59 80.93 -18.85
CA ASP A 275 -38.93 82.18 -19.19
C ASP A 275 -39.94 83.20 -19.76
N GLN A 276 -40.89 82.74 -20.59
CA GLN A 276 -42.06 83.54 -21.03
C GLN A 276 -42.93 84.01 -19.85
N LEU A 277 -43.21 83.15 -18.87
CA LEU A 277 -43.97 83.53 -17.67
C LEU A 277 -43.24 84.60 -16.86
N CYS A 278 -41.92 84.48 -16.68
CA CYS A 278 -41.10 85.49 -16.01
C CYS A 278 -41.14 86.84 -16.76
N ASP A 279 -41.15 86.85 -18.09
CA ASP A 279 -41.32 88.09 -18.86
C ASP A 279 -42.73 88.68 -18.75
N VAL A 280 -43.78 87.84 -18.69
CA VAL A 280 -45.15 88.32 -18.39
C VAL A 280 -45.20 88.98 -17.01
N ILE A 281 -44.61 88.39 -15.96
CA ILE A 281 -44.53 89.00 -14.63
C ILE A 281 -43.93 90.41 -14.71
N LYS A 282 -42.78 90.59 -15.40
CA LYS A 282 -42.12 91.90 -15.57
C LYS A 282 -43.03 92.95 -16.24
N THR A 283 -43.87 92.54 -17.20
CA THR A 283 -44.79 93.48 -17.88
C THR A 283 -46.01 93.87 -17.04
N VAL A 284 -46.46 92.98 -16.16
CA VAL A 284 -47.66 93.16 -15.34
C VAL A 284 -47.34 93.86 -14.01
N ASP A 285 -46.23 93.51 -13.36
CA ASP A 285 -45.77 94.14 -12.12
C ASP A 285 -44.64 95.14 -12.38
N SER A 286 -45.02 96.32 -12.90
CA SER A 286 -44.06 97.40 -13.20
C SER A 286 -43.43 98.06 -11.96
N ASN A 287 -43.77 97.63 -10.74
CA ASN A 287 -43.33 98.27 -9.50
C ASN A 287 -42.24 97.49 -8.74
N HIS A 288 -41.97 96.24 -9.11
CA HIS A 288 -40.92 95.42 -8.50
C HIS A 288 -39.99 94.81 -9.56
N SER A 289 -38.96 95.58 -9.94
CA SER A 289 -37.85 95.12 -10.79
C SER A 289 -36.93 94.10 -10.10
N ASP A 290 -37.08 93.91 -8.79
CA ASP A 290 -36.18 93.14 -7.94
C ASP A 290 -36.76 91.75 -7.70
N SER A 291 -36.57 90.83 -8.65
CA SER A 291 -37.05 89.45 -8.53
C SER A 291 -36.09 88.45 -9.17
N ASP A 292 -35.48 87.60 -8.34
CA ASP A 292 -34.45 86.61 -8.69
C ASP A 292 -34.98 85.41 -9.51
N LEU A 293 -36.06 85.60 -10.27
CA LEU A 293 -36.79 84.56 -11.02
C LEU A 293 -36.09 84.13 -12.33
N SER A 294 -34.85 84.57 -12.57
CA SER A 294 -34.22 84.54 -13.89
C SER A 294 -32.86 83.82 -13.94
N GLU A 295 -32.72 82.69 -13.23
CA GLU A 295 -31.68 81.70 -13.50
C GLU A 295 -32.29 80.48 -14.21
N SER A 296 -31.82 80.09 -15.40
CA SER A 296 -32.35 78.90 -16.11
C SER A 296 -31.75 77.61 -15.57
N LEU A 297 -32.40 77.10 -14.53
CA LEU A 297 -32.05 75.85 -13.84
C LEU A 297 -32.42 74.60 -14.64
N PHE A 298 -33.31 74.73 -15.64
CA PHE A 298 -33.96 73.63 -16.36
C PHE A 298 -33.41 73.45 -17.78
N LEU A 299 -32.09 73.50 -17.92
CA LEU A 299 -31.39 73.20 -19.18
C LEU A 299 -31.26 71.68 -19.38
N PRO A 300 -31.33 71.16 -20.63
CA PRO A 300 -30.99 69.78 -20.93
C PRO A 300 -29.53 69.47 -20.58
N GLN A 301 -29.31 68.83 -19.44
CA GLN A 301 -27.98 68.41 -19.00
C GLN A 301 -27.60 67.10 -19.67
N GLN A 302 -26.30 66.92 -19.92
CA GLN A 302 -25.73 65.72 -20.56
C GLN A 302 -25.65 64.51 -19.60
N THR A 303 -26.42 64.55 -18.50
CA THR A 303 -26.43 63.54 -17.43
C THR A 303 -27.52 62.48 -17.66
N GLY A 304 -27.73 61.60 -16.68
CA GLY A 304 -28.61 60.43 -16.82
C GLY A 304 -30.07 60.81 -17.08
N ILE A 305 -30.81 59.95 -17.80
CA ILE A 305 -32.24 60.14 -18.09
C ILE A 305 -33.04 60.43 -16.81
N GLY A 306 -32.73 59.75 -15.70
CA GLY A 306 -33.37 59.98 -14.41
C GLY A 306 -33.10 61.35 -13.76
N GLU A 307 -32.05 62.07 -14.14
CA GLU A 307 -31.81 63.46 -13.72
C GLU A 307 -32.65 64.42 -14.55
N ASN A 308 -32.65 64.26 -15.88
CA ASN A 308 -33.48 65.07 -16.76
C ASN A 308 -35.00 64.89 -16.48
N VAL A 309 -35.44 63.70 -16.04
CA VAL A 309 -36.82 63.50 -15.53
C VAL A 309 -37.08 64.35 -14.28
N ARG A 310 -36.17 64.35 -13.29
CA ARG A 310 -36.32 65.17 -12.08
C ARG A 310 -36.30 66.67 -12.38
N ALA A 311 -35.41 67.11 -13.27
CA ALA A 311 -35.35 68.50 -13.73
C ALA A 311 -36.64 68.90 -14.45
N SER A 312 -37.18 68.04 -15.32
CA SER A 312 -38.44 68.30 -16.01
C SER A 312 -39.64 68.38 -15.06
N VAL A 313 -39.72 67.52 -14.05
CA VAL A 313 -40.80 67.58 -13.03
C VAL A 313 -40.71 68.88 -12.24
N ALA A 314 -39.55 69.19 -11.65
CA ALA A 314 -39.34 70.42 -10.88
C ALA A 314 -39.56 71.70 -11.72
N GLY A 315 -39.25 71.64 -13.02
CA GLY A 315 -39.54 72.72 -13.96
C GLY A 315 -41.03 72.88 -14.25
N THR A 316 -41.80 71.80 -14.37
CA THR A 316 -43.28 71.89 -14.48
C THR A 316 -43.93 72.39 -13.19
N GLU A 317 -43.39 72.07 -12.01
CA GLU A 317 -43.81 72.63 -10.73
C GLU A 317 -43.52 74.14 -10.65
N SER A 318 -42.33 74.57 -11.09
CA SER A 318 -41.95 75.97 -11.21
C SER A 318 -42.84 76.76 -12.17
N ILE A 319 -43.17 76.20 -13.34
CA ILE A 319 -44.16 76.78 -14.29
C ILE A 319 -45.52 76.97 -13.62
N HIS A 320 -46.00 75.97 -12.88
CA HIS A 320 -47.30 76.04 -12.22
C HIS A 320 -47.35 77.16 -11.17
N GLU A 321 -46.28 77.31 -10.37
CA GLU A 321 -46.19 78.38 -9.38
C GLU A 321 -46.10 79.78 -10.04
N LEU A 322 -45.25 79.94 -11.06
CA LEU A 322 -45.15 81.19 -11.83
C LEU A 322 -46.46 81.54 -12.54
N THR A 323 -47.20 80.55 -13.06
CA THR A 323 -48.53 80.75 -13.66
C THR A 323 -49.53 81.27 -12.62
N ARG A 324 -49.46 80.79 -11.37
CA ARG A 324 -50.29 81.28 -10.27
C ARG A 324 -49.95 82.74 -9.91
N ILE A 325 -48.65 83.07 -9.85
CA ILE A 325 -48.18 84.45 -9.60
C ILE A 325 -48.62 85.39 -10.73
N VAL A 326 -48.44 85.00 -11.99
CA VAL A 326 -48.95 85.73 -13.17
C VAL A 326 -50.46 85.98 -13.07
N LEU A 327 -51.23 84.96 -12.69
CA LEU A 327 -52.69 85.06 -12.61
C LEU A 327 -53.15 86.08 -11.54
N GLU A 328 -52.56 86.06 -10.34
CA GLU A 328 -52.92 87.05 -9.30
C GLU A 328 -52.45 88.46 -9.69
N LYS A 329 -51.21 88.63 -10.16
CA LYS A 329 -50.69 89.92 -10.63
C LYS A 329 -51.52 90.50 -11.78
N ALA A 330 -51.99 89.65 -12.70
CA ALA A 330 -52.85 90.08 -13.81
C ALA A 330 -54.24 90.53 -13.33
N LYS A 331 -54.80 89.92 -12.28
CA LYS A 331 -56.02 90.42 -11.63
C LYS A 331 -55.80 91.77 -10.97
N ASP A 332 -54.70 91.93 -10.21
CA ASP A 332 -54.35 93.19 -9.54
C ASP A 332 -54.18 94.33 -10.54
N TRP A 333 -53.42 94.09 -11.62
CA TRP A 333 -53.22 95.04 -12.71
C TRP A 333 -54.53 95.37 -13.43
N ALA A 334 -55.39 94.37 -13.69
CA ALA A 334 -56.69 94.60 -14.32
C ALA A 334 -57.64 95.39 -13.40
N ALA A 335 -57.61 95.15 -12.08
CA ALA A 335 -58.39 95.91 -11.10
C ALA A 335 -57.93 97.37 -11.01
N GLU A 336 -56.61 97.63 -10.95
CA GLU A 336 -56.04 98.97 -10.98
C GLU A 336 -56.36 99.69 -12.31
N LYS A 337 -56.24 99.02 -13.45
CA LYS A 337 -56.61 99.61 -14.74
C LYS A 337 -58.11 99.87 -14.86
N MET A 338 -58.96 99.01 -14.31
CA MET A 338 -60.40 99.25 -14.27
C MET A 338 -60.76 100.40 -13.31
N TYR A 339 -60.03 100.58 -12.20
CA TYR A 339 -60.14 101.76 -11.34
C TYR A 339 -59.69 103.04 -12.06
N GLN A 340 -58.55 103.03 -12.75
CA GLN A 340 -58.08 104.16 -13.57
C GLN A 340 -59.08 104.53 -14.67
N VAL A 341 -59.65 103.55 -15.39
CA VAL A 341 -60.69 103.74 -16.40
C VAL A 341 -61.97 104.32 -15.79
N LYS A 342 -62.42 103.80 -14.64
CA LYS A 342 -63.60 104.34 -13.93
C LYS A 342 -63.39 105.79 -13.51
N LYS A 343 -62.22 106.11 -12.94
CA LYS A 343 -61.83 107.48 -12.57
C LYS A 343 -61.77 108.40 -13.80
N LEU A 344 -61.25 107.92 -14.93
CA LEU A 344 -61.30 108.66 -16.19
C LEU A 344 -62.75 108.92 -16.64
N ASN A 345 -63.62 107.90 -16.59
CA ASN A 345 -65.03 108.06 -16.93
C ASN A 345 -65.73 109.08 -16.03
N GLU A 346 -65.49 109.04 -14.73
CA GLU A 346 -66.01 110.02 -13.77
C GLU A 346 -65.55 111.45 -14.11
N THR A 347 -64.30 111.64 -14.53
CA THR A 347 -63.83 112.97 -15.01
C THR A 347 -64.42 113.37 -16.36
N VAL A 348 -64.67 112.43 -17.28
CA VAL A 348 -65.33 112.69 -18.58
C VAL A 348 -66.82 113.02 -18.41
N ASP A 349 -67.51 112.36 -17.48
CA ASP A 349 -68.88 112.66 -17.10
C ASP A 349 -68.99 114.05 -16.44
N GLN A 350 -68.02 114.41 -15.61
CA GLN A 350 -67.94 115.75 -15.02
C GLN A 350 -67.70 116.84 -16.09
N LEU A 351 -66.73 116.64 -16.98
CA LEU A 351 -66.48 117.55 -18.11
C LEU A 351 -67.69 117.65 -19.07
N ASN A 352 -68.44 116.57 -19.26
CA ASN A 352 -69.70 116.62 -20.04
C ASN A 352 -70.79 117.43 -19.32
N LYS A 353 -70.95 117.31 -18.00
CA LYS A 353 -71.89 118.14 -17.22
C LYS A 353 -71.50 119.62 -17.28
N GLU A 354 -70.23 119.94 -17.12
CA GLU A 354 -69.71 121.31 -17.23
C GLU A 354 -69.93 121.87 -18.64
N LYS A 355 -69.67 121.08 -19.68
CA LYS A 355 -70.00 121.40 -21.08
C LYS A 355 -71.50 121.63 -21.30
N GLU A 356 -72.39 120.88 -20.67
CA GLU A 356 -73.84 121.12 -20.74
C GLU A 356 -74.29 122.35 -19.95
N GLN A 357 -73.67 122.62 -18.79
CA GLN A 357 -73.88 123.85 -18.02
C GLN A 357 -73.42 125.08 -18.81
N ILE A 358 -72.23 125.05 -19.41
CA ILE A 358 -71.73 126.10 -20.32
C ILE A 358 -72.65 126.23 -21.55
N SER A 359 -73.10 125.12 -22.14
CA SER A 359 -74.02 125.14 -23.28
C SER A 359 -75.39 125.74 -22.94
N SER A 360 -75.91 125.48 -21.74
CA SER A 360 -77.18 126.03 -21.27
C SER A 360 -77.04 127.50 -20.82
N LEU A 361 -75.91 127.90 -20.20
CA LEU A 361 -75.57 129.31 -19.98
C LEU A 361 -75.48 130.08 -21.30
N LEU A 362 -74.80 129.55 -22.32
CA LEU A 362 -74.68 130.19 -23.63
C LEU A 362 -76.04 130.32 -24.34
N ARG A 363 -76.89 129.28 -24.29
CA ARG A 363 -78.27 129.35 -24.79
C ARG A 363 -79.11 130.36 -24.01
N SER A 364 -78.95 130.43 -22.69
CA SER A 364 -79.65 131.38 -21.81
C SER A 364 -79.20 132.83 -22.06
N ALA A 365 -77.90 133.07 -22.22
CA ALA A 365 -77.32 134.38 -22.53
C ALA A 365 -77.74 134.86 -23.93
N LEU A 366 -77.75 133.97 -24.94
CA LEU A 366 -78.31 134.27 -26.26
C LEU A 366 -79.81 134.60 -26.16
N SER A 367 -80.59 133.81 -25.41
CA SER A 367 -82.03 134.02 -25.22
C SER A 367 -82.34 135.36 -24.53
N LYS A 368 -81.66 135.67 -23.41
CA LYS A 368 -81.79 136.98 -22.72
C LYS A 368 -81.34 138.14 -23.61
N ARG A 369 -80.27 137.97 -24.40
CA ARG A 369 -79.80 139.00 -25.36
C ARG A 369 -80.79 139.24 -26.50
N MET A 370 -81.57 138.24 -26.91
CA MET A 370 -82.67 138.43 -27.88
C MET A 370 -83.91 139.10 -27.26
N ALA A 371 -84.05 139.11 -25.93
CA ALA A 371 -85.23 139.63 -25.25
C ALA A 371 -85.13 141.11 -24.82
N LEU A 372 -83.92 141.68 -24.72
CA LEU A 372 -83.68 142.98 -24.06
C LEU A 372 -83.31 144.16 -24.97
N ASP A 373 -83.05 143.96 -26.27
CA ASP A 373 -82.95 145.07 -27.24
C ASP A 373 -83.37 144.64 -28.67
N PRO A 374 -84.60 145.01 -29.10
CA PRO A 374 -85.08 144.76 -30.46
C PRO A 374 -84.85 145.93 -31.44
N ALA A 375 -83.84 146.80 -31.26
CA ALA A 375 -83.62 147.96 -32.13
C ALA A 375 -82.15 148.20 -32.62
N SER A 376 -81.86 147.69 -33.82
CA SER A 376 -80.99 148.33 -34.82
C SER A 376 -79.45 148.34 -34.71
N LYS A 377 -78.79 147.73 -33.70
CA LYS A 377 -77.30 147.70 -33.63
C LYS A 377 -76.59 146.33 -33.73
N THR A 378 -77.29 145.30 -34.21
CA THR A 378 -76.72 143.94 -34.36
C THR A 378 -75.87 143.74 -35.63
N ASN A 379 -76.13 144.47 -36.71
CA ASN A 379 -75.51 144.20 -38.02
C ASN A 379 -73.99 144.43 -38.05
N GLU A 380 -73.51 145.48 -37.37
CA GLU A 380 -72.07 145.79 -37.24
C GLU A 380 -71.32 144.69 -36.44
N LEU A 381 -71.95 144.14 -35.40
CA LEU A 381 -71.35 143.11 -34.55
C LEU A 381 -71.20 141.75 -35.26
N PHE A 382 -72.18 141.35 -36.09
CA PHE A 382 -72.01 140.17 -36.94
C PHE A 382 -70.91 140.39 -37.97
N GLN A 383 -70.82 141.58 -38.58
CA GLN A 383 -69.76 141.89 -39.54
C GLN A 383 -68.37 141.91 -38.91
N ALA A 384 -68.23 142.38 -37.66
CA ALA A 384 -66.99 142.27 -36.88
C ALA A 384 -66.62 140.81 -36.56
N ALA A 385 -67.60 139.97 -36.20
CA ALA A 385 -67.38 138.55 -35.94
C ALA A 385 -67.01 137.75 -37.21
N GLU A 386 -67.67 138.01 -38.34
CA GLU A 386 -67.32 137.40 -39.64
C GLU A 386 -65.91 137.79 -40.09
N ASN A 387 -65.49 139.05 -39.85
CA ASN A 387 -64.10 139.45 -40.09
C ASN A 387 -63.11 138.72 -39.17
N GLY A 388 -63.37 138.67 -37.85
CA GLY A 388 -62.47 138.01 -36.89
C GLY A 388 -62.34 136.48 -37.09
N LEU A 389 -63.41 135.79 -37.49
CA LEU A 389 -63.33 134.37 -37.87
C LEU A 389 -62.56 134.17 -39.18
N ARG A 390 -62.75 135.04 -40.17
CA ARG A 390 -62.02 134.98 -41.44
C ARG A 390 -60.52 135.23 -41.25
N ASP A 391 -60.15 136.17 -40.39
CA ASP A 391 -58.76 136.44 -40.03
C ASP A 391 -58.14 135.30 -39.19
N SER A 392 -58.98 134.42 -38.62
CA SER A 392 -58.62 133.14 -38.00
C SER A 392 -58.70 131.94 -38.97
N GLY A 393 -58.94 132.16 -40.26
CA GLY A 393 -58.97 131.14 -41.31
C GLY A 393 -60.32 130.42 -41.51
N ILE A 394 -61.41 130.90 -40.93
CA ILE A 394 -62.73 130.25 -40.96
C ILE A 394 -63.76 131.13 -41.70
N ASP A 395 -64.17 130.77 -42.92
CA ASP A 395 -65.25 131.47 -43.65
C ASP A 395 -66.63 130.94 -43.22
N PHE A 396 -67.33 131.71 -42.40
CA PHE A 396 -68.66 131.38 -41.87
C PHE A 396 -69.58 132.62 -41.95
N LYS A 397 -70.78 132.46 -42.52
CA LYS A 397 -71.73 133.57 -42.76
C LYS A 397 -73.05 133.37 -42.04
N PHE A 398 -73.41 134.29 -41.16
CA PHE A 398 -74.52 134.13 -40.21
C PHE A 398 -75.92 134.21 -40.86
N ASN A 399 -76.06 134.87 -42.00
CA ASN A 399 -77.33 135.07 -42.70
C ASN A 399 -78.03 133.80 -43.22
N LYS A 400 -77.47 132.60 -43.01
CA LYS A 400 -78.02 131.32 -43.52
C LYS A 400 -78.69 130.42 -42.46
N VAL A 401 -78.77 130.86 -41.19
CA VAL A 401 -79.19 130.01 -40.05
C VAL A 401 -80.61 130.34 -39.52
N LEU A 402 -81.21 131.45 -39.94
CA LEU A 402 -82.46 132.01 -39.36
C LEU A 402 -83.78 131.36 -39.87
N ALA A 403 -83.78 130.06 -40.18
CA ALA A 403 -84.86 129.40 -40.96
C ALA A 403 -85.45 128.09 -40.37
N ALA A 404 -85.65 128.03 -39.04
CA ALA A 404 -86.54 127.06 -38.35
C ALA A 404 -86.15 125.55 -38.45
N PRO A 405 -86.89 124.57 -37.86
CA PRO A 405 -88.06 124.66 -36.96
C PRO A 405 -88.06 123.81 -35.67
N HIS A 406 -88.72 124.34 -34.63
CA HIS A 406 -89.63 123.66 -33.66
C HIS A 406 -89.17 122.51 -32.72
N GLY A 407 -89.64 122.57 -31.46
CA GLY A 407 -89.39 121.52 -30.44
C GLY A 407 -89.92 121.80 -29.02
N ASN A 408 -91.24 122.00 -28.87
CA ASN A 408 -92.09 121.87 -27.65
C ASN A 408 -91.43 121.35 -26.33
N ASN A 409 -91.64 121.87 -25.11
CA ASN A 409 -92.83 122.54 -24.53
C ASN A 409 -92.55 123.32 -23.21
N ARG A 410 -93.20 124.49 -23.06
CA ARG A 410 -93.61 125.33 -21.88
C ARG A 410 -92.90 125.37 -20.48
N PRO A 411 -92.94 126.52 -19.76
CA PRO A 411 -92.30 126.75 -18.45
C PRO A 411 -93.29 126.99 -17.26
N SER A 412 -92.75 127.19 -16.04
CA SER A 412 -93.26 128.16 -15.04
C SER A 412 -92.31 128.36 -13.84
N ASN A 413 -91.61 129.49 -13.84
CA ASN A 413 -91.49 130.53 -12.78
C ASN A 413 -91.20 130.16 -11.30
N ALA A 414 -90.09 130.72 -10.78
CA ALA A 414 -90.02 131.59 -9.59
C ALA A 414 -88.66 132.35 -9.57
N GLU A 415 -88.57 133.43 -8.78
CA GLU A 415 -87.40 134.28 -8.41
C GLU A 415 -86.02 134.00 -9.08
N GLU A 416 -85.30 134.92 -9.75
CA GLU A 416 -85.06 136.37 -9.54
C GLU A 416 -84.33 136.75 -8.24
N ASP A 417 -83.02 136.46 -8.17
CA ASP A 417 -82.00 137.48 -7.82
C ASP A 417 -80.57 137.08 -8.32
N GLU A 418 -79.52 137.75 -7.83
CA GLU A 418 -78.07 137.47 -8.01
C GLU A 418 -77.45 137.68 -9.40
N ILE A 419 -78.10 138.44 -10.29
CA ILE A 419 -77.50 138.88 -11.58
C ILE A 419 -76.22 139.72 -11.39
N TYR A 420 -75.96 140.27 -10.19
CA TYR A 420 -74.85 141.17 -9.89
C TYR A 420 -73.47 140.51 -9.69
N SER A 421 -73.37 139.20 -9.43
CA SER A 421 -72.08 138.55 -9.12
C SER A 421 -71.24 138.20 -10.36
N LEU A 422 -71.87 138.00 -11.53
CA LEU A 422 -71.20 137.36 -12.68
C LEU A 422 -70.32 138.30 -13.53
N VAL A 423 -70.40 139.62 -13.33
CA VAL A 423 -69.60 140.60 -14.08
C VAL A 423 -68.13 140.63 -13.63
N ILE A 424 -67.84 140.23 -12.38
CA ILE A 424 -66.49 140.33 -11.79
C ILE A 424 -65.60 139.11 -12.15
N VAL A 425 -66.18 137.91 -12.26
CA VAL A 425 -65.39 136.67 -12.51
C VAL A 425 -64.87 136.58 -13.94
N CYS A 426 -65.61 137.09 -14.92
CA CYS A 426 -65.21 137.10 -16.34
C CYS A 426 -64.01 138.01 -16.66
N LEU A 427 -63.49 138.76 -15.68
CA LEU A 427 -62.28 139.59 -15.78
C LEU A 427 -61.01 138.89 -15.25
N VAL A 428 -61.10 137.61 -14.85
CA VAL A 428 -60.01 136.83 -14.22
C VAL A 428 -59.66 135.56 -15.01
N ILE A 429 -60.25 135.37 -16.21
CA ILE A 429 -59.96 134.22 -17.10
C ILE A 429 -59.62 134.71 -18.52
N MET A 430 -58.61 135.59 -18.58
CA MET A 430 -57.67 135.79 -19.69
C MET A 430 -56.28 136.02 -19.10
#